data_AF-A0A9C9SER9-F1
#
_entry.id   AF-A0A9C9SER9-F1
#
_cell.length_a   1.000
_cell.length_b   1.000
_cell.length_c   1.000
_cell.angle_alpha   90.00
_cell.angle_beta   90.00
_cell.angle_gamma   90.00
#
_symmetry.space_group_name_H-M   'P 1'
#
loop_
_entity.id
_entity.type
_entity.pdbx_description
1 polymer ?
#
loop_
_entity_poly.entity_id
_entity_poly.type
_entity_poly.pdbx_seq_one_letter_code
_entity_poly.pdbx_strand_id
1 'polypeptide(L)'
;YQDISLNFRHFFSRKVMFVKYAAAYVVLPGGFGTLDELAEILTLVQTGKTRRIPIILVHAPFWEGLLEWFRTTLVEEKTIDPEDLDLVKVLDKPQQVVDAIFAHYEHRGFEPSAQEREVLLDL
;
A
#
# COMPACT_ATOMS: atom_id res chain seq x y z
N TYR A 1 14.21 -7.55 -14.27
CA TYR A 1 15.68 -7.39 -14.16
C TYR A 1 15.99 -6.50 -12.97
N GLN A 2 17.14 -6.67 -12.31
CA GLN A 2 17.54 -5.92 -11.10
C GLN A 2 18.93 -5.28 -11.33
N ASP A 3 19.06 -3.97 -11.08
CA ASP A 3 20.35 -3.27 -11.12
C ASP A 3 21.06 -3.33 -9.75
N ILE A 4 20.29 -3.27 -8.66
CA ILE A 4 20.74 -3.46 -7.28
C ILE A 4 20.00 -4.67 -6.71
N SER A 5 20.75 -5.65 -6.19
CA SER A 5 20.19 -6.84 -5.56
C SER A 5 20.53 -6.85 -4.08
N LEU A 6 19.51 -6.98 -3.24
CA LEU A 6 19.64 -7.10 -1.79
C LEU A 6 19.07 -8.45 -1.36
N ASN A 7 19.86 -9.21 -0.60
CA ASN A 7 19.46 -10.49 -0.06
C ASN A 7 19.22 -10.34 1.44
N PHE A 8 18.06 -10.81 1.90
CA PHE A 8 17.65 -10.76 3.29
C PHE A 8 17.59 -12.17 3.87
N ARG A 9 18.32 -12.41 4.96
CA ARG A 9 18.25 -13.68 5.68
C ARG A 9 16.94 -13.85 6.45
N HIS A 10 16.33 -12.73 6.86
CA HIS A 10 15.13 -12.71 7.66
C HIS A 10 13.99 -12.03 6.90
N PHE A 11 12.81 -12.67 6.91
CA PHE A 11 11.64 -12.21 6.15
C PHE A 11 11.17 -10.81 6.58
N PHE A 12 11.09 -10.55 7.90
CA PHE A 12 10.64 -9.26 8.41
C PHE A 12 11.54 -8.10 7.98
N SER A 13 12.86 -8.31 7.89
CA SER A 13 13.79 -7.26 7.46
C SER A 13 13.51 -6.81 6.03
N ARG A 14 13.06 -7.74 5.17
CA ARG A 14 12.65 -7.42 3.80
C ARG A 14 11.36 -6.60 3.77
N LYS A 15 10.38 -6.95 4.60
CA LYS A 15 9.10 -6.23 4.71
C LYS A 15 9.27 -4.78 5.14
N VAL A 16 10.07 -4.55 6.18
CA VAL A 16 10.42 -3.19 6.64
C VAL A 16 11.02 -2.35 5.50
N MET A 17 11.89 -2.94 4.68
CA MET A 17 12.50 -2.22 3.56
C MET A 17 11.51 -1.86 2.45
N PHE A 18 10.47 -2.68 2.22
CA PHE A 18 9.40 -2.32 1.27
C PHE A 18 8.59 -1.13 1.75
N VAL A 19 8.22 -1.08 3.03
CA VAL A 19 7.43 0.03 3.57
C VAL A 19 8.27 1.31 3.66
N LYS A 20 9.48 1.21 4.22
CA LYS A 20 10.29 2.37 4.62
C LYS A 20 10.68 3.29 3.47
N TYR A 21 10.92 2.72 2.29
CA TYR A 21 11.41 3.46 1.12
C TYR A 21 10.36 3.62 0.02
N ALA A 22 9.17 3.03 0.16
CA ALA A 22 8.12 3.17 -0.84
C ALA A 22 7.54 4.59 -0.89
N ALA A 23 7.32 5.09 -2.11
CA ALA A 23 6.49 6.25 -2.39
C ALA A 23 5.05 5.86 -2.78
N ALA A 24 4.83 4.64 -3.24
CA ALA A 24 3.52 4.10 -3.55
C ALA A 24 3.58 2.57 -3.52
N TYR A 25 2.44 1.94 -3.31
CA TYR A 25 2.25 0.50 -3.49
C TYR A 25 1.41 0.28 -4.74
N VAL A 26 1.96 -0.45 -5.71
CA VAL A 26 1.24 -0.89 -6.92
C VAL A 26 1.18 -2.41 -6.88
N VAL A 27 -0.02 -2.93 -6.64
CA VAL A 27 -0.26 -4.34 -6.35
C VAL A 27 -0.91 -4.99 -7.56
N LEU A 28 -0.13 -5.82 -8.25
CA LEU A 28 -0.59 -6.64 -9.37
C LEU A 28 -1.19 -7.96 -8.84
N PRO A 29 -1.99 -8.67 -9.65
CA PRO A 29 -2.51 -10.00 -9.29
C PRO A 29 -1.42 -10.93 -8.76
N GLY A 30 -1.69 -11.56 -7.61
CA GLY A 30 -0.72 -12.38 -6.91
C GLY A 30 -1.35 -13.29 -5.85
N GLY A 31 -0.53 -14.15 -5.25
CA GLY A 31 -0.96 -15.11 -4.23
C GLY A 31 -0.80 -14.59 -2.80
N PHE A 32 -0.59 -15.51 -1.85
CA PHE A 32 -0.50 -15.18 -0.43
C PHE A 32 0.60 -14.18 -0.06
N GLY A 33 1.76 -14.22 -0.72
CA GLY A 33 2.82 -13.23 -0.46
C GLY A 33 2.40 -11.80 -0.83
N THR A 34 1.61 -11.65 -1.91
CA THR A 34 1.06 -10.35 -2.32
C THR A 34 -0.03 -9.88 -1.35
N LEU A 35 -0.89 -10.80 -0.90
CA LEU A 35 -1.94 -10.49 0.08
C LEU A 35 -1.37 -10.12 1.45
N ASP A 36 -0.29 -10.79 1.87
CA ASP A 36 0.43 -10.49 3.12
C ASP A 36 0.99 -9.06 3.11
N GLU A 37 1.69 -8.67 2.04
CA GLU A 37 2.20 -7.30 1.87
C GLU A 37 1.07 -6.26 1.75
N LEU A 38 -0.04 -6.61 1.08
CA LEU A 38 -1.22 -5.72 0.97
C LEU A 38 -1.88 -5.49 2.34
N ALA A 39 -2.12 -6.54 3.11
CA ALA A 39 -2.73 -6.43 4.44
C ALA A 39 -1.83 -5.63 5.40
N GLU A 40 -0.51 -5.84 5.33
CA GLU A 40 0.46 -5.10 6.13
C GLU A 40 0.44 -3.60 5.82
N ILE A 41 0.51 -3.20 4.55
CA ILE A 41 0.52 -1.78 4.22
C ILE A 41 -0.81 -1.09 4.56
N LEU A 42 -1.94 -1.77 4.37
CA LEU A 42 -3.25 -1.24 4.76
C LEU A 42 -3.30 -0.97 6.26
N THR A 43 -2.87 -1.94 7.08
CA THR A 43 -2.82 -1.80 8.54
C THR A 43 -1.89 -0.66 8.96
N LEU A 44 -0.70 -0.55 8.36
CA LEU A 44 0.27 0.49 8.71
C LEU A 44 -0.22 1.89 8.37
N VAL A 45 -0.88 2.07 7.22
CA VAL A 45 -1.45 3.37 6.83
C VAL A 45 -2.67 3.71 7.67
N GLN A 46 -3.57 2.76 7.90
CA GLN A 46 -4.76 2.90 8.76
C GLN A 46 -4.38 3.35 10.17
N THR A 47 -3.37 2.72 10.76
CA THR A 47 -2.92 3.01 12.15
C THR A 47 -1.95 4.19 12.25
N GLY A 48 -1.60 4.83 11.14
CA GLY A 48 -0.63 5.93 11.10
C GLY A 48 0.81 5.53 11.46
N LYS A 49 1.12 4.23 11.41
CA LYS A 49 2.48 3.67 11.63
C LYS A 49 3.39 3.80 10.42
N THR A 50 2.86 4.25 9.29
CA THR A 50 3.63 4.75 8.16
C THR A 50 2.95 5.97 7.58
N ARG A 51 3.68 6.70 6.72
CA ARG A 51 3.12 7.84 6.01
C ARG A 51 2.02 7.40 5.04
N ARG A 52 1.04 8.27 4.80
CA ARG A 52 -0.01 8.00 3.80
C ARG A 52 0.59 8.07 2.38
N ILE A 53 0.72 6.91 1.76
CA ILE A 53 1.14 6.71 0.36
C ILE A 53 -0.02 6.17 -0.47
N PRO A 54 -0.01 6.33 -1.81
CA PRO A 54 -1.00 5.71 -2.68
C PRO A 54 -0.88 4.18 -2.63
N ILE A 55 -1.99 3.48 -2.39
CA ILE A 55 -2.11 2.03 -2.53
C ILE A 55 -3.02 1.76 -3.73
N ILE A 56 -2.47 1.15 -4.78
CA ILE A 56 -3.13 0.99 -6.07
C ILE A 56 -3.19 -0.49 -6.41
N LEU A 57 -4.40 -1.01 -6.60
CA LEU A 57 -4.65 -2.37 -7.05
C LEU A 57 -4.86 -2.35 -8.57
N VAL A 58 -4.11 -3.18 -9.29
CA VAL A 58 -4.17 -3.27 -10.76
C VAL A 58 -4.92 -4.52 -11.17
N HIS A 59 -5.72 -4.42 -12.24
CA HIS A 59 -6.60 -5.48 -12.76
C HIS A 59 -7.85 -5.68 -11.91
N ALA A 60 -8.86 -4.82 -12.11
CA ALA A 60 -10.09 -4.78 -11.34
C ALA A 60 -10.81 -6.13 -11.20
N PRO A 61 -10.98 -6.95 -12.27
CA PRO A 61 -11.65 -8.25 -12.16
C PRO A 61 -11.00 -9.21 -11.16
N PHE A 62 -9.70 -9.08 -10.89
CA PHE A 62 -9.00 -9.91 -9.92
C PHE A 62 -9.29 -9.48 -8.47
N TRP A 63 -9.42 -8.18 -8.23
CA TRP A 63 -9.56 -7.62 -6.88
C TRP A 63 -11.01 -7.40 -6.43
N GLU A 64 -11.96 -7.36 -7.38
CA GLU A 64 -13.37 -7.07 -7.10
C GLU A 64 -13.95 -7.96 -6.00
N GLY A 65 -13.73 -9.28 -6.08
CA GLY A 65 -14.23 -10.21 -5.06
C GLY A 65 -13.65 -9.97 -3.66
N LEU A 66 -12.38 -9.58 -3.55
CA LEU A 66 -11.75 -9.29 -2.27
C LEU A 66 -12.28 -7.98 -1.67
N LEU A 67 -12.39 -6.93 -2.48
CA LEU A 67 -12.90 -5.63 -2.04
C LEU A 67 -14.38 -5.70 -1.67
N GLU A 68 -15.15 -6.52 -2.37
CA GLU A 68 -16.54 -6.77 -2.00
C GLU A 68 -16.65 -7.53 -0.68
N TRP A 69 -15.76 -8.49 -0.43
CA TRP A 69 -15.68 -9.14 0.89
C TRP A 69 -15.27 -8.15 1.99
N PHE A 70 -14.34 -7.22 1.75
CA PHE A 70 -14.04 -6.16 2.72
C PHE A 70 -15.28 -5.33 3.05
N ARG A 71 -16.05 -4.94 2.04
CA ARG A 71 -17.27 -4.13 2.22
C ARG A 71 -18.40 -4.87 2.92
N THR A 72 -18.66 -6.11 2.54
CA THR A 72 -19.82 -6.87 3.02
C THR A 72 -19.54 -7.70 4.26
N THR A 73 -18.27 -7.92 4.61
CA THR A 73 -17.89 -8.67 5.82
C THR A 73 -17.14 -7.79 6.80
N LEU A 74 -15.99 -7.22 6.42
CA LEU A 74 -15.14 -6.52 7.38
C LEU A 74 -15.79 -5.25 7.94
N VAL A 75 -16.44 -4.47 7.07
CA VAL A 75 -17.18 -3.26 7.47
C VAL A 75 -18.46 -3.61 8.25
N GLU A 76 -19.24 -4.61 7.79
CA GLU A 76 -20.47 -5.01 8.47
C GLU A 76 -20.21 -5.56 9.89
N GLU A 77 -19.15 -6.35 10.05
CA GLU A 77 -18.66 -6.87 11.34
C GLU A 77 -17.89 -5.81 12.16
N LYS A 78 -17.76 -4.57 11.65
CA LYS A 78 -17.09 -3.44 12.30
C LYS A 78 -15.63 -3.71 12.67
N THR A 79 -14.95 -4.49 11.85
CA THR A 79 -13.51 -4.78 12.00
C THR A 79 -12.62 -3.74 11.32
N ILE A 80 -13.18 -2.97 10.38
CA ILE A 80 -12.61 -1.76 9.77
C ILE A 80 -13.71 -0.70 9.63
N ASP A 81 -13.32 0.57 9.52
CA ASP A 81 -14.26 1.65 9.22
C ASP A 81 -14.57 1.69 7.71
N PRO A 82 -15.77 2.13 7.28
CA PRO A 82 -16.10 2.27 5.86
C PRO A 82 -15.09 3.11 5.07
N GLU A 83 -14.56 4.15 5.70
CA GLU A 83 -13.57 5.09 5.12
C GLU A 83 -12.20 4.44 4.90
N ASP A 84 -11.89 3.31 5.57
CA ASP A 84 -10.64 2.59 5.34
C ASP A 84 -10.58 2.00 3.92
N LEU A 85 -11.72 1.79 3.27
CA LEU A 85 -11.78 1.39 1.86
C LEU A 85 -11.26 2.49 0.91
N ASP A 86 -11.24 3.74 1.34
CA ASP A 86 -10.67 4.86 0.56
C ASP A 86 -9.13 4.85 0.55
N LEU A 87 -8.50 3.96 1.32
CA LEU A 87 -7.05 3.75 1.28
C LEU A 87 -6.59 3.14 -0.05
N VAL A 88 -7.46 2.40 -0.74
CA VAL A 88 -7.14 1.72 -2.00
C VAL A 88 -7.78 2.40 -3.21
N LYS A 89 -7.05 2.41 -4.33
CA LYS A 89 -7.59 2.76 -5.65
C LYS A 89 -7.42 1.59 -6.60
N VAL A 90 -8.45 1.28 -7.38
CA VAL A 90 -8.37 0.25 -8.43
C VAL A 90 -8.20 0.92 -9.77
N LEU A 91 -7.09 0.63 -10.48
CA LEU A 91 -6.74 1.24 -11.75
C LEU A 91 -6.16 0.19 -12.72
N ASP A 92 -6.68 0.15 -13.95
CA ASP A 92 -6.28 -0.89 -14.92
C ASP A 92 -5.20 -0.44 -15.90
N LYS A 93 -5.09 0.85 -16.18
CA LYS A 93 -4.12 1.36 -17.16
C LYS A 93 -2.86 1.88 -16.48
N PRO A 94 -1.66 1.49 -16.97
CA PRO A 94 -0.40 1.98 -16.40
C PRO A 94 -0.32 3.51 -16.28
N GLN A 95 -0.82 4.24 -17.28
CA GLN A 95 -0.81 5.71 -17.23
C GLN A 95 -1.63 6.25 -16.06
N GLN A 96 -2.81 5.68 -15.79
CA GLN A 96 -3.65 6.12 -14.67
C GLN A 96 -2.97 5.86 -13.32
N VAL A 97 -2.22 4.76 -13.20
CA VAL A 97 -1.44 4.45 -11.98
C VAL A 97 -0.40 5.55 -11.75
N VAL A 98 0.34 5.91 -12.80
CA VAL A 98 1.36 6.96 -12.73
C VAL A 98 0.73 8.31 -12.38
N ASP A 99 -0.34 8.69 -13.08
CA ASP A 99 -1.07 9.94 -12.84
C ASP A 99 -1.58 10.02 -11.40
N ALA A 100 -2.11 8.93 -10.86
CA ALA A 100 -2.59 8.87 -9.47
C ALA A 100 -1.47 9.05 -8.44
N ILE A 101 -0.28 8.52 -8.71
CA ILE A 101 0.89 8.73 -7.85
C ILE A 101 1.32 10.20 -7.90
N PHE A 102 1.45 10.79 -9.09
CA PHE A 102 1.84 12.19 -9.21
C PHE A 102 0.82 13.14 -8.60
N ALA A 103 -0.47 12.92 -8.80
CA ALA A 103 -1.54 13.71 -8.20
C ALA A 103 -1.48 13.70 -6.66
N HIS A 104 -1.12 12.56 -6.05
CA HIS A 104 -0.92 12.47 -4.60
C HIS A 104 0.25 13.35 -4.11
N TYR A 105 1.26 13.56 -4.95
CA TYR A 105 2.46 14.34 -4.65
C TYR A 105 2.50 15.72 -5.32
N GLU A 106 1.39 16.20 -5.90
CA GLU A 106 1.37 17.49 -6.59
C GLU A 106 1.54 18.67 -5.62
N HIS A 107 0.97 18.55 -4.42
CA HIS A 107 1.06 19.57 -3.36
C HIS A 107 1.96 19.15 -2.19
N ARG A 108 2.62 17.99 -2.29
CA ARG A 108 3.53 17.44 -1.28
C ARG A 108 4.71 16.76 -1.98
N GLY A 109 5.95 17.09 -1.62
CA GLY A 109 7.11 16.42 -2.21
C GLY A 109 7.13 14.91 -1.94
N PHE A 110 7.89 14.15 -2.75
CA PHE A 110 8.12 12.71 -2.54
C PHE A 110 8.93 12.42 -1.26
N GLU A 111 9.76 13.38 -0.87
CA GLU A 111 10.56 13.38 0.36
C GLU A 111 9.63 13.36 1.60
N PRO A 112 9.83 12.42 2.54
CA PRO A 112 9.08 12.45 3.79
C PRO A 112 9.43 13.71 4.60
N SER A 113 8.40 14.35 5.17
CA SER A 113 8.53 15.42 6.15
C SER A 113 9.26 14.95 7.41
N ALA A 114 9.73 15.86 8.26
CA ALA A 114 10.44 15.50 9.49
C ALA A 114 9.63 14.55 10.39
N GLN A 115 8.32 14.79 10.52
CA GLN A 115 7.40 13.93 11.28
C GLN A 115 7.26 12.55 10.65
N GLU A 116 7.10 12.47 9.32
CA GLU A 116 7.03 11.18 8.62
C GLU A 116 8.35 10.40 8.74
N ARG A 117 9.51 11.09 8.73
CA ARG A 117 10.81 10.44 8.94
C ARG A 117 10.92 9.82 10.33
N GLU A 118 10.39 10.49 11.36
CA GLU A 118 10.35 9.95 12.73
C GLU A 118 9.49 8.68 12.80
N VAL A 119 8.28 8.71 12.23
CA VAL A 119 7.42 7.51 12.13
C VAL A 119 8.13 6.36 11.40
N LEU A 120 8.87 6.65 10.32
CA LEU A 120 9.62 5.65 9.56
C LEU A 120 10.87 5.10 10.29
N LEU A 121 11.37 5.78 11.32
CA LEU A 121 12.45 5.28 12.18
C LEU A 121 11.93 4.27 13.20
N ASP A 122 10.66 4.37 13.58
CA ASP A 122 10.00 3.51 14.57
C ASP A 122 9.28 2.29 13.96
N LEU A 123 9.37 2.12 12.63
CA LEU A 123 9.01 0.88 11.90
C LEU A 123 10.00 -0.25 12.21
#